data_AF-A0A6P0X5S8-F1
#
_entry.id   AF-A0A6P0X5S8-F1
#
_cell.length_a   1.000
_cell.length_b   1.000
_cell.length_c   1.000
_cell.angle_alpha   90.00
_cell.angle_beta   90.00
_cell.angle_gamma   90.00
#
_symmetry.space_group_name_H-M   'P 1'
#
loop_
_entity.id
_entity.type
_entity.pdbx_description
1 polymer ?
#
loop_
_entity_poly.entity_id
_entity_poly.type
_entity_poly.pdbx_seq_one_letter_code
_entity_poly.pdbx_strand_id
1 'polypeptide(L)'
;MEAAKYVWGIGLSRTGTTSLAQALGILGYKTIHYPLYFEELKGFRAATDITILLWLETLDKKYPGSKFVWTERELNSWLKSCEKHLADSQPTARMLEIRQQCYGCTNFDEKLYLQAYHQHLAQVEEYFHDRPQDFLKIDLIAGQGWELLCPFLGKPIPKKLFPHLHNTARNKFLVLIDSMIESIKSLLASVKARIRN
;
A
#
# COMPACT_ATOMS: atom_id res chain seq x y z
N MET A 1 -2.75 21.67 2.91
CA MET A 1 -1.57 20.96 2.36
C MET A 1 -1.81 20.75 0.88
N GLU A 2 -0.79 20.97 0.05
CA GLU A 2 -0.87 20.70 -1.39
C GLU A 2 -0.92 19.17 -1.62
N ALA A 3 -1.70 18.73 -2.62
CA ALA A 3 -1.82 17.31 -2.91
C ALA A 3 -0.51 16.76 -3.50
N ALA A 4 -0.08 15.59 -3.04
CA ALA A 4 1.15 14.95 -3.51
C ALA A 4 1.12 14.74 -5.03
N LYS A 5 2.17 15.15 -5.74
CA LYS A 5 2.26 15.00 -7.20
C LYS A 5 2.67 13.59 -7.62
N TYR A 6 3.56 12.96 -6.84
CA TYR A 6 4.10 11.63 -7.06
C TYR A 6 3.99 10.79 -5.78
N VAL A 7 3.64 9.51 -5.93
CA VAL A 7 3.45 8.61 -4.79
C VAL A 7 4.08 7.25 -5.07
N TRP A 8 5.03 6.84 -4.24
CA TRP A 8 5.81 5.62 -4.44
C TRP A 8 5.57 4.64 -3.30
N GLY A 9 4.94 3.50 -3.61
CA GLY A 9 4.75 2.40 -2.68
C GLY A 9 6.01 1.53 -2.60
N ILE A 10 6.75 1.68 -1.51
CA ILE A 10 8.05 1.03 -1.28
C ILE A 10 7.96 -0.18 -0.33
N GLY A 11 6.74 -0.62 -0.01
CA GLY A 11 6.54 -1.85 0.75
C GLY A 11 6.94 -3.10 -0.04
N LEU A 12 7.35 -4.13 0.68
CA LEU A 12 7.73 -5.42 0.11
C LEU A 12 6.53 -6.13 -0.52
N SER A 13 6.79 -7.08 -1.41
CA SER A 13 5.72 -7.87 -2.01
C SER A 13 4.92 -8.54 -0.89
N ARG A 14 3.61 -8.71 -1.10
CA ARG A 14 2.68 -9.41 -0.18
C ARG A 14 2.30 -8.65 1.10
N THR A 15 2.58 -7.35 1.18
CA THR A 15 2.13 -6.47 2.28
C THR A 15 0.92 -5.59 1.91
N GLY A 16 0.30 -5.80 0.76
CA GLY A 16 -0.85 -4.99 0.29
C GLY A 16 -0.53 -4.01 -0.83
N THR A 17 0.62 -4.16 -1.50
CA THR A 17 1.07 -3.33 -2.62
C THR A 17 0.04 -3.20 -3.75
N THR A 18 -0.66 -4.27 -4.11
CA THR A 18 -1.75 -4.25 -5.11
C THR A 18 -2.94 -3.41 -4.64
N SER A 19 -3.34 -3.53 -3.37
CA SER A 19 -4.42 -2.71 -2.79
C SER A 19 -4.05 -1.24 -2.78
N LEU A 20 -2.80 -0.92 -2.41
CA LEU A 20 -2.28 0.44 -2.50
C LEU A 20 -2.33 0.96 -3.95
N ALA A 21 -1.89 0.17 -4.94
CA ALA A 21 -1.92 0.58 -6.34
C ALA A 21 -3.34 0.95 -6.81
N GLN A 22 -4.33 0.12 -6.43
CA GLN A 22 -5.74 0.38 -6.73
C GLN A 22 -6.26 1.61 -5.99
N ALA A 23 -5.86 1.81 -4.74
CA ALA A 23 -6.26 2.97 -3.93
C ALA A 23 -5.73 4.27 -4.56
N LEU A 24 -4.47 4.29 -5.00
CA LEU A 24 -3.87 5.43 -5.70
C LEU A 24 -4.59 5.71 -7.02
N GLY A 25 -4.99 4.66 -7.75
CA GLY A 25 -5.86 4.79 -8.92
C GLY A 25 -7.20 5.48 -8.62
N ILE A 26 -7.86 5.10 -7.52
CA ILE A 26 -9.10 5.75 -7.06
C ILE A 26 -8.88 7.23 -6.71
N LEU A 27 -7.72 7.57 -6.15
CA LEU A 27 -7.34 8.96 -5.83
C LEU A 27 -6.89 9.78 -7.07
N GLY A 28 -6.95 9.18 -8.27
CA GLY A 28 -6.68 9.85 -9.54
C GLY A 28 -5.22 9.78 -10.00
N TYR A 29 -4.37 8.99 -9.35
CA TYR A 29 -3.00 8.77 -9.82
C TYR A 29 -3.00 7.75 -10.95
N LYS A 30 -2.35 8.09 -12.07
CA LYS A 30 -1.97 7.08 -13.06
C LYS A 30 -0.90 6.19 -12.42
N THR A 31 -1.27 4.96 -12.11
CA THR A 31 -0.52 4.06 -11.22
C THR A 31 -0.12 2.77 -11.94
N ILE A 32 1.12 2.32 -11.73
CA ILE A 32 1.62 1.01 -12.20
C ILE A 32 1.99 0.13 -11.00
N HIS A 33 1.68 -1.17 -11.06
CA HIS A 33 2.05 -2.13 -10.02
C HIS A 33 3.15 -3.04 -10.55
N TYR A 34 4.22 -3.19 -9.78
CA TYR A 34 5.37 -4.06 -10.07
C TYR A 34 6.01 -3.86 -11.48
N PRO A 35 6.44 -2.64 -11.84
CA PRO A 35 7.24 -2.42 -13.05
C PRO A 35 8.58 -3.15 -12.94
N LEU A 36 9.00 -3.85 -13.99
CA LEU A 36 10.26 -4.63 -14.01
C LEU A 36 11.48 -3.78 -14.40
N TYR A 37 11.23 -2.68 -15.13
CA TYR A 37 12.22 -1.73 -15.62
C TYR A 37 11.83 -0.30 -15.22
N PHE A 38 12.84 0.54 -14.95
CA PHE A 38 12.61 1.90 -14.47
C PHE A 38 11.88 2.75 -15.52
N GLU A 39 12.12 2.47 -16.79
CA GLU A 39 11.55 3.17 -17.95
C GLU A 39 10.03 3.01 -18.04
N GLU A 40 9.47 1.93 -17.48
CA GLU A 40 8.02 1.70 -17.42
C GLU A 40 7.29 2.74 -16.56
N LEU A 41 8.01 3.46 -15.70
CA LEU A 41 7.46 4.57 -14.92
C LEU A 41 7.10 5.79 -15.79
N LYS A 42 7.52 5.82 -17.06
CA LYS A 42 7.26 6.95 -17.95
C LYS A 42 5.76 7.24 -18.06
N GLY A 43 5.38 8.44 -17.64
CA GLY A 43 3.99 8.91 -17.68
C GLY A 43 3.11 8.41 -16.54
N PHE A 44 3.65 7.64 -15.59
CA PHE A 44 2.99 7.30 -14.34
C PHE A 44 3.35 8.33 -13.26
N ARG A 45 2.41 8.54 -12.33
CA ARG A 45 2.61 9.40 -11.14
C ARG A 45 2.60 8.61 -9.84
N ALA A 46 2.32 7.33 -9.92
CA ALA A 46 2.48 6.43 -8.81
C ALA A 46 2.95 5.06 -9.28
N ALA A 47 3.69 4.39 -8.41
CA ALA A 47 4.06 3.01 -8.62
C ALA A 47 4.21 2.29 -7.29
N THR A 48 4.14 0.95 -7.30
CA THR A 48 4.18 0.15 -6.07
C THR A 48 4.94 -1.17 -6.28
N ASP A 49 5.31 -1.81 -5.17
CA ASP A 49 5.99 -3.10 -5.05
C ASP A 49 7.54 -2.99 -5.05
N ILE A 50 8.22 -4.13 -4.87
CA ILE A 50 9.64 -4.20 -4.49
C ILE A 50 10.60 -3.46 -5.41
N THR A 51 10.30 -3.32 -6.70
CA THR A 51 11.18 -2.58 -7.62
C THR A 51 11.25 -1.10 -7.28
N ILE A 52 10.19 -0.54 -6.70
CA ILE A 52 10.14 0.86 -6.29
C ILE A 52 11.05 1.10 -5.08
N LEU A 53 11.13 0.15 -4.15
CA LEU A 53 12.08 0.18 -3.04
C LEU A 53 13.53 0.21 -3.54
N LEU A 54 13.86 -0.63 -4.53
CA LEU A 54 15.19 -0.67 -5.15
C LEU A 54 15.56 0.66 -5.86
N TRP A 55 14.58 1.50 -6.15
CA TRP A 55 14.77 2.80 -6.81
C TRP A 55 14.49 4.00 -5.90
N LEU A 56 14.35 3.81 -4.59
CA LEU A 56 14.00 4.82 -3.60
C LEU A 56 14.73 6.15 -3.82
N GLU A 57 16.06 6.14 -3.72
CA GLU A 57 16.88 7.35 -3.85
C GLU A 57 16.77 8.00 -5.23
N THR A 58 16.75 7.18 -6.29
CA THR A 58 16.64 7.65 -7.67
C THR A 58 15.31 8.35 -7.89
N LEU A 59 14.21 7.81 -7.36
CA LEU A 59 12.88 8.38 -7.46
C LEU A 59 12.78 9.69 -6.68
N ASP A 60 13.32 9.72 -5.47
CA ASP A 60 13.31 10.90 -4.61
C ASP A 60 14.08 12.07 -5.22
N LYS A 61 15.28 11.80 -5.76
CA LYS A 61 16.11 12.80 -6.46
C LYS A 61 15.45 13.27 -7.78
N LYS A 62 14.85 12.36 -8.54
CA LYS A 62 14.26 12.67 -9.87
C LYS A 62 12.90 13.36 -9.78
N TYR A 63 12.14 13.09 -8.73
CA TYR A 63 10.79 13.59 -8.53
C TYR A 63 10.68 14.27 -7.14
N PRO A 64 11.24 15.48 -6.98
CA PRO A 64 11.22 16.16 -5.68
C PRO A 64 9.80 16.41 -5.18
N GLY A 65 9.61 16.30 -3.86
CA GLY A 65 8.30 16.41 -3.20
C GLY A 65 7.41 15.16 -3.36
N SER A 66 8.00 14.03 -3.75
CA SER A 66 7.31 12.73 -3.74
C SER A 66 6.92 12.30 -2.33
N LYS A 67 5.83 11.53 -2.23
CA LYS A 67 5.43 10.84 -1.01
C LYS A 67 5.71 9.35 -1.12
N PHE A 68 6.18 8.74 -0.03
CA PHE A 68 6.59 7.35 0.02
C PHE A 68 5.73 6.58 1.01
N VAL A 69 5.24 5.42 0.60
CA VAL A 69 4.33 4.59 1.40
C VAL A 69 4.94 3.21 1.61
N TRP A 70 5.30 2.87 2.84
CA TRP A 70 5.62 1.51 3.25
C TRP A 70 4.34 0.80 3.66
N THR A 71 3.97 -0.24 2.92
CA THR A 71 2.88 -1.12 3.31
C THR A 71 3.43 -2.25 4.17
N GLU A 72 2.85 -2.44 5.35
CA GLU A 72 3.27 -3.45 6.32
C GLU A 72 2.25 -4.57 6.47
N ARG A 73 2.69 -5.65 7.12
CA ARG A 73 1.90 -6.82 7.46
C ARG A 73 2.62 -7.53 8.61
N GLU A 74 1.87 -8.15 9.52
CA GLU A 74 2.42 -9.02 10.56
C GLU A 74 3.37 -10.07 9.97
N LEU A 75 4.55 -10.24 10.57
CA LEU A 75 5.69 -10.94 9.97
C LEU A 75 5.39 -12.40 9.64
N ASN A 76 4.77 -13.16 10.54
CA ASN A 76 4.48 -14.58 10.29
C ASN A 76 3.45 -14.74 9.16
N SER A 77 2.43 -13.88 9.15
CA SER A 77 1.42 -13.80 8.09
C SER A 77 2.05 -13.41 6.75
N TRP A 78 3.03 -12.51 6.76
CA TRP A 78 3.78 -12.08 5.58
C TRP A 78 4.63 -13.22 5.02
N LEU A 79 5.46 -13.87 5.84
CA LEU A 79 6.32 -15.00 5.45
C LEU A 79 5.51 -16.12 4.80
N LYS A 80 4.41 -16.56 5.42
CA LYS A 80 3.48 -17.57 4.85
C LYS A 80 2.91 -17.14 3.50
N SER A 81 2.63 -15.84 3.33
CA SER A 81 2.13 -15.33 2.05
C SER A 81 3.21 -15.26 0.98
N CYS A 82 4.47 -15.00 1.34
CA CYS A 82 5.60 -14.99 0.43
C CYS A 82 5.88 -16.41 -0.05
N GLU A 83 6.00 -17.37 0.87
CA GLU A 83 6.20 -18.80 0.56
C GLU A 83 5.16 -19.29 -0.44
N LYS A 84 3.87 -19.12 -0.11
CA LYS A 84 2.77 -19.52 -1.01
C LYS A 84 2.85 -18.82 -2.37
N HIS A 85 3.09 -17.50 -2.37
CA HIS A 85 3.14 -16.75 -3.63
C HIS A 85 4.29 -17.21 -4.53
N LEU A 86 5.44 -17.52 -3.96
CA LEU A 86 6.60 -17.98 -4.72
C LEU A 86 6.38 -19.39 -5.26
N ALA A 87 5.78 -20.29 -4.46
CA ALA A 87 5.45 -21.65 -4.88
C ALA A 87 4.50 -21.68 -6.11
N ASP A 88 3.56 -20.74 -6.18
CA ASP A 88 2.61 -20.61 -7.29
C ASP A 88 3.17 -19.79 -8.48
N SER A 89 4.38 -19.24 -8.37
CA SER A 89 4.94 -18.31 -9.37
C SER A 89 5.75 -19.00 -10.46
N GLN A 90 5.70 -18.44 -11.68
CA GLN A 90 6.59 -18.78 -12.79
C GLN A 90 7.40 -17.52 -13.17
N PRO A 91 8.52 -17.25 -12.48
CA PRO A 91 9.24 -15.99 -12.63
C PRO A 91 10.04 -15.95 -13.93
N THR A 92 10.10 -14.77 -14.54
CA THR A 92 11.08 -14.49 -15.59
C THR A 92 12.48 -14.30 -14.99
N ALA A 93 13.54 -14.35 -15.81
CA ALA A 93 14.91 -14.07 -15.37
C ALA A 93 15.01 -12.71 -14.64
N ARG A 94 14.34 -11.68 -15.17
CA ARG A 94 14.30 -10.35 -14.57
C ARG A 94 13.66 -10.36 -13.17
N MET A 95 12.59 -11.11 -12.98
CA MET A 95 11.96 -11.25 -11.67
C MET A 95 12.89 -11.96 -10.67
N LEU A 96 13.68 -12.94 -11.12
CA LEU A 96 14.67 -13.61 -10.28
C LEU A 96 15.79 -12.64 -9.86
N GLU A 97 16.29 -11.81 -10.77
CA GLU A 97 17.27 -10.75 -10.45
C GLU A 97 16.74 -9.78 -9.40
N ILE A 98 15.50 -9.30 -9.56
CA ILE A 98 14.85 -8.39 -8.61
C ILE A 98 14.73 -9.06 -7.23
N ARG A 99 14.32 -10.34 -7.18
CA ARG A 99 14.26 -11.10 -5.92
C ARG A 99 15.64 -11.24 -5.28
N GLN A 100 16.67 -11.56 -6.07
CA GLN A 100 18.04 -11.66 -5.58
C GLN A 100 18.54 -10.33 -4.99
N GLN A 101 18.23 -9.20 -5.63
CA GLN A 101 18.60 -7.86 -5.13
C GLN A 101 17.82 -7.47 -3.88
N CYS A 102 16.52 -7.79 -3.83
CA CYS A 102 15.65 -7.39 -2.74
C CYS A 102 15.81 -8.28 -1.50
N TYR A 103 15.90 -9.60 -1.67
CA TYR A 103 15.89 -10.57 -0.57
C TYR A 103 17.21 -11.31 -0.37
N GLY A 104 18.16 -11.19 -1.29
CA GLY A 104 19.40 -11.98 -1.26
C GLY A 104 19.22 -13.42 -1.75
N CYS A 105 18.04 -13.78 -2.26
CA CYS A 105 17.74 -15.10 -2.80
C CYS A 105 16.69 -15.04 -3.91
N THR A 106 16.72 -16.04 -4.79
CA THR A 106 15.74 -16.19 -5.90
C THR A 106 14.52 -17.01 -5.50
N ASN A 107 14.71 -17.98 -4.61
CA ASN A 107 13.68 -18.84 -4.01
C ASN A 107 13.32 -18.36 -2.61
N PHE A 108 12.23 -18.89 -2.05
CA PHE A 108 11.84 -18.56 -0.67
C PHE A 108 12.87 -19.15 0.30
N ASP A 109 13.39 -18.29 1.18
CA ASP A 109 14.20 -18.63 2.35
C ASP A 109 13.73 -17.74 3.49
N GLU A 110 13.13 -18.35 4.52
CA GLU A 110 12.49 -17.62 5.62
C GLU A 110 13.46 -16.66 6.31
N LYS A 111 14.70 -17.10 6.55
CA LYS A 111 15.71 -16.32 7.27
C LYS A 111 16.15 -15.12 6.45
N LEU A 112 16.42 -15.30 5.15
CA LEU A 112 16.81 -14.22 4.26
C LEU A 112 15.67 -13.22 4.06
N TYR A 113 14.42 -13.68 3.93
CA TYR A 113 13.26 -12.80 3.84
C TYR A 113 13.07 -11.96 5.12
N LEU A 114 13.16 -12.58 6.29
CA LEU A 114 13.03 -11.88 7.57
C LEU A 114 14.17 -10.86 7.76
N GLN A 115 15.41 -11.24 7.44
CA GLN A 115 16.55 -10.34 7.47
C GLN A 115 16.35 -9.15 6.53
N ALA A 116 15.97 -9.41 5.27
CA ALA A 116 15.71 -8.37 4.28
C ALA A 116 14.59 -7.42 4.73
N TYR A 117 13.51 -7.95 5.34
CA TYR A 117 12.43 -7.12 5.89
C TYR A 117 12.96 -6.10 6.90
N HIS A 118 13.69 -6.57 7.92
CA HIS A 118 14.19 -5.70 8.97
C HIS A 118 15.22 -4.71 8.43
N GLN A 119 16.11 -5.16 7.54
CA GLN A 119 17.12 -4.30 6.94
C GLN A 119 16.48 -3.18 6.11
N HIS A 120 15.54 -3.51 5.21
CA HIS A 120 14.88 -2.52 4.36
C HIS A 120 14.06 -1.52 5.18
N LEU A 121 13.33 -2.00 6.19
CA LEU A 121 12.55 -1.12 7.04
C LEU A 121 13.44 -0.14 7.78
N ALA A 122 14.52 -0.61 8.41
CA ALA A 122 15.46 0.25 9.11
C ALA A 122 16.12 1.26 8.17
N GLN A 123 16.52 0.85 6.96
CA GLN A 123 17.08 1.74 5.95
C GLN A 123 16.09 2.82 5.51
N VAL A 124 14.81 2.47 5.31
CA VAL A 124 13.77 3.42 4.93
C VAL A 124 13.47 4.39 6.08
N GLU A 125 13.32 3.89 7.31
CA GLU A 125 13.07 4.72 8.49
C GLU A 125 14.24 5.72 8.72
N GLU A 126 15.49 5.26 8.57
CA GLU A 126 16.67 6.13 8.61
C GLU A 126 16.66 7.17 7.47
N TYR A 127 16.37 6.75 6.23
CA TYR A 127 16.37 7.62 5.06
C TYR A 127 15.35 8.78 5.13
N PHE A 128 14.26 8.59 5.88
CA PHE A 128 13.23 9.61 6.10
C PHE A 128 13.30 10.27 7.49
N HIS A 129 14.31 9.97 8.31
CA HIS A 129 14.45 10.48 9.68
C HIS A 129 14.24 12.01 9.77
N ASP A 130 14.90 12.78 8.90
CA ASP A 130 14.84 14.26 8.93
C ASP A 130 13.63 14.85 8.19
N ARG A 131 12.76 14.00 7.61
CA ARG A 131 11.59 14.42 6.82
C ARG A 131 10.43 13.43 6.95
N PRO A 132 9.96 13.17 8.18
CA PRO A 132 8.92 12.17 8.44
C PRO A 132 7.62 12.47 7.69
N GLN A 133 7.35 13.72 7.32
CA GLN A 133 6.18 14.11 6.52
C GLN A 133 6.15 13.50 5.11
N ASP A 134 7.28 13.03 4.58
CA ASP A 134 7.36 12.42 3.24
C ASP A 134 7.18 10.90 3.26
N PHE A 135 7.06 10.31 4.45
CA PHE A 135 6.96 8.88 4.66
C PHE A 135 5.70 8.49 5.43
N LEU A 136 5.00 7.46 4.95
CA LEU A 136 3.88 6.85 5.64
C LEU A 136 4.08 5.34 5.73
N LYS A 137 3.99 4.81 6.95
CA LYS A 137 3.87 3.38 7.22
C LYS A 137 2.40 3.03 7.44
N ILE A 138 1.90 1.97 6.79
CA ILE A 138 0.47 1.62 6.83
C ILE A 138 0.24 0.10 6.70
N ASP A 139 -0.56 -0.47 7.59
CA ASP A 139 -1.02 -1.86 7.56
C ASP A 139 -2.40 -1.98 6.90
N LEU A 140 -2.39 -2.12 5.57
CA LEU A 140 -3.61 -2.31 4.78
C LEU A 140 -4.29 -3.66 5.05
N ILE A 141 -3.55 -4.63 5.58
CA ILE A 141 -4.06 -5.98 5.86
C ILE A 141 -4.82 -6.00 7.19
N ALA A 142 -4.37 -5.19 8.17
CA ALA A 142 -5.03 -4.99 9.44
C ALA A 142 -6.25 -4.03 9.37
N GLY A 143 -6.53 -3.47 8.19
CA GLY A 143 -7.72 -2.64 7.96
C GLY A 143 -7.48 -1.13 7.98
N GLN A 144 -6.23 -0.67 7.98
CA GLN A 144 -5.94 0.74 7.75
C GLN A 144 -6.14 1.10 6.27
N GLY A 145 -6.47 2.34 5.97
CA GLY A 145 -6.74 2.75 4.60
C GLY A 145 -6.84 4.26 4.41
N TRP A 146 -8.03 4.73 4.05
CA TRP A 146 -8.24 6.12 3.60
C TRP A 146 -7.93 7.15 4.67
N GLU A 147 -8.21 6.84 5.92
CA GLU A 147 -8.03 7.72 7.08
C GLU A 147 -6.57 8.09 7.33
N LEU A 148 -5.62 7.23 6.93
CA LEU A 148 -4.19 7.55 6.98
C LEU A 148 -3.68 8.04 5.62
N LEU A 149 -4.07 7.36 4.54
CA LEU A 149 -3.53 7.64 3.20
C LEU A 149 -3.97 9.00 2.65
N CYS A 150 -5.24 9.37 2.80
CA CYS A 150 -5.77 10.60 2.21
C CYS A 150 -5.18 11.87 2.84
N PRO A 151 -5.13 12.02 4.18
CA PRO A 151 -4.48 13.18 4.81
C PRO A 151 -3.01 13.30 4.43
N PHE A 152 -2.28 12.18 4.43
CA PHE A 152 -0.86 12.14 4.04
C PHE A 152 -0.62 12.63 2.60
N LEU A 153 -1.52 12.28 1.68
CA LEU A 153 -1.44 12.68 0.27
C LEU A 153 -2.09 14.03 -0.04
N GLY A 154 -2.71 14.70 0.96
CA GLY A 154 -3.46 15.94 0.76
C GLY A 154 -4.70 15.75 -0.14
N LYS A 155 -5.36 14.60 -0.06
CA LYS A 155 -6.55 14.25 -0.87
C LYS A 155 -7.80 14.12 0.01
N PRO A 156 -9.00 14.40 -0.52
CA PRO A 156 -10.24 14.07 0.19
C PRO A 156 -10.44 12.55 0.25
N ILE A 157 -11.06 12.07 1.32
CA ILE A 157 -11.47 10.66 1.44
C ILE A 157 -12.59 10.38 0.42
N PRO A 158 -12.43 9.39 -0.48
CA PRO A 158 -13.45 9.05 -1.47
C PRO A 158 -14.64 8.36 -0.80
N LYS A 159 -15.84 8.51 -1.38
CA LYS A 159 -17.05 7.74 -1.01
C LYS A 159 -17.01 6.30 -1.56
N LYS A 160 -15.87 5.61 -1.41
CA LYS A 160 -15.66 4.23 -1.85
C LYS A 160 -14.95 3.46 -0.74
N LEU A 161 -15.27 2.18 -0.60
CA LEU A 161 -14.51 1.31 0.30
C LEU A 161 -13.06 1.19 -0.16
N PHE A 162 -12.15 1.02 0.79
CA PHE A 162 -10.75 0.79 0.47
C PHE A 162 -10.58 -0.56 -0.25
N PRO A 163 -9.75 -0.65 -1.32
CA PRO A 163 -9.58 -1.88 -2.09
C PRO A 163 -9.11 -3.06 -1.24
N HIS A 164 -9.77 -4.22 -1.43
CA HIS A 164 -9.44 -5.51 -0.81
C HIS A 164 -9.33 -5.54 0.73
N LEU A 165 -9.76 -4.49 1.43
CA LEU A 165 -9.78 -4.43 2.90
C LEU A 165 -10.66 -5.54 3.53
N HIS A 166 -11.47 -6.23 2.71
CA HIS A 166 -12.51 -7.18 3.14
C HIS A 166 -12.46 -8.56 2.46
N ASN A 167 -11.28 -9.08 2.12
CA ASN A 167 -11.17 -10.44 1.56
C ASN A 167 -11.25 -11.58 2.60
N THR A 168 -11.50 -11.29 3.88
CA THR A 168 -11.85 -12.29 4.90
C THR A 168 -13.33 -12.21 5.23
N ALA A 169 -13.99 -13.37 5.44
CA ALA A 169 -15.43 -13.45 5.75
C ALA A 169 -15.85 -12.57 6.96
N ARG A 170 -14.95 -12.42 7.94
CA ARG A 170 -15.13 -11.58 9.13
C ARG A 170 -15.29 -10.09 8.79
N ASN A 171 -14.55 -9.61 7.80
CA ASN A 171 -14.54 -8.20 7.43
C ASN A 171 -15.75 -7.82 6.57
N LYS A 172 -16.27 -8.73 5.73
CA LYS A 172 -17.55 -8.52 5.02
C LYS A 172 -18.72 -8.30 5.99
N PHE A 173 -18.74 -9.03 7.11
CA PHE A 173 -19.79 -8.92 8.12
C PHE A 173 -19.76 -7.57 8.84
N LEU A 174 -18.57 -7.07 9.20
CA LEU A 174 -18.42 -5.75 9.83
C LEU A 174 -18.85 -4.60 8.91
N VAL A 175 -18.51 -4.67 7.63
CA VAL A 175 -18.96 -3.68 6.63
C VAL A 175 -20.48 -3.66 6.46
N LEU A 176 -21.11 -4.84 6.49
CA LEU A 176 -22.56 -4.94 6.46
C LEU A 176 -23.19 -4.28 7.70
N ILE A 177 -22.60 -4.48 8.87
CA ILE A 177 -23.04 -3.82 10.11
C ILE A 177 -22.89 -2.30 10.01
N ASP A 178 -21.75 -1.78 9.57
CA ASP A 178 -21.54 -0.33 9.47
C ASP A 178 -22.50 0.32 8.47
N SER A 179 -22.74 -0.33 7.33
CA SER A 179 -23.73 0.10 6.33
C SER A 179 -25.16 0.09 6.89
N MET A 180 -25.52 -0.93 7.66
CA MET A 180 -26.80 -0.99 8.37
C MET A 180 -26.94 0.11 9.41
N ILE A 181 -25.89 0.38 10.19
CA ILE A 181 -25.87 1.45 11.19
C ILE A 181 -26.09 2.82 10.54
N GLU A 182 -25.41 3.11 9.43
CA GLU A 182 -25.60 4.38 8.71
C GLU A 182 -27.01 4.51 8.12
N SER A 183 -27.58 3.41 7.60
CA SER A 183 -28.96 3.38 7.13
C SER A 183 -29.97 3.67 8.25
N ILE A 184 -29.75 3.09 9.44
CA ILE A 184 -30.58 3.33 10.63
C ILE A 184 -30.44 4.79 11.10
N LYS A 185 -29.23 5.34 11.16
CA LYS A 185 -29.00 6.75 11.53
C LYS A 185 -29.73 7.70 10.58
N SER A 186 -29.66 7.44 9.27
CA SER A 186 -30.38 8.20 8.25
C SER A 186 -31.89 8.17 8.47
N LEU A 187 -32.46 6.97 8.70
CA LEU A 187 -33.89 6.80 8.96
C LEU A 187 -34.34 7.55 10.23
N LEU A 188 -33.56 7.45 11.31
CA LEU A 188 -33.84 8.16 12.57
C LEU A 188 -33.80 9.68 12.40
N ALA A 189 -32.88 10.21 11.58
CA ALA A 189 -32.84 11.63 11.25
C ALA A 189 -34.09 12.07 10.49
N SER A 190 -34.56 11.29 9.50
CA SER A 190 -35.79 11.56 8.75
C SER A 190 -37.04 11.54 9.63
N VAL A 191 -37.15 10.58 10.57
CA VAL A 191 -38.27 10.51 11.52
C VAL A 191 -38.27 11.70 12.48
N LYS A 192 -37.11 12.08 13.03
CA LYS A 192 -36.98 13.27 13.89
C LYS A 192 -37.37 14.56 13.18
N ALA A 193 -37.05 14.70 11.90
CA ALA A 193 -37.46 15.86 11.11
C ALA A 193 -38.98 15.91 10.91
N ARG A 194 -39.64 14.75 10.77
CA ARG A 194 -41.10 14.66 10.57
C ARG A 194 -41.92 14.92 11.82
N ILE A 195 -41.38 14.64 13.01
CA ILE A 195 -42.05 14.87 14.30
C ILE A 195 -41.91 16.34 14.76
N ARG A 196 -40.96 17.08 14.21
CA ARG A 196 -40.73 18.51 14.52
C ARG A 196 -41.55 19.48 13.64
N ASN A 197 -42.27 18.97 12.65
CA ASN A 197 -43.25 19.70 11.84
C ASN A 197 -44.67 19.32 12.28
#